data_AF-A0A7S4VAG9-F1
#
_entry.id   AF-A0A7S4VAG9-F1
#
_cell.length_a   1.000
_cell.length_b   1.000
_cell.length_c   1.000
_cell.angle_alpha   90.00
_cell.angle_beta   90.00
_cell.angle_gamma   90.00
#
_symmetry.space_group_name_H-M   'P 1'
#
loop_
_entity.id
_entity.type
_entity.pdbx_description
1 polymer ?
#
loop_
_entity_poly.entity_id
_entity_poly.type
_entity_poly.pdbx_seq_one_letter_code
_entity_poly.pdbx_strand_id
1 'polypeptide(L)'
;MSAAADPPRADGGNGAPAPLAPGDRVRVVGLLAHPEKNGTCGTLVRSVDEDRWEVRFDGTGRWAVRSAHLEKLSTAAVRPEHDKLSIAGTWTDWSIQDMSWQADGRHYSFEVRLGSKGEESFQVLVNGDWKARLYPDRSDGCPHERHNLCGPDGGGQGQNWTIGRHPLDRGGPGAGYRVRVLLADSGRARAVDWSRLSVPLGSYTSVSIAGTWDSWRAQGMSLDAERSLYSFEVELGPNGWESFQILLDGDWARCLHPDRADACPHADHSLCGPDGSGHGKNWTIGRHK
;
A
#
# COMPACT_ATOMS: atom_id res chain seq x y z
N MET A 1 -54.39 7.52 14.17
CA MET A 1 -53.85 6.20 13.78
C MET A 1 -53.27 6.34 12.38
N SER A 2 -51.94 6.48 12.27
CA SER A 2 -51.23 6.51 11.00
C SER A 2 -50.01 5.60 11.18
N ALA A 3 -49.96 4.52 10.41
CA ALA A 3 -48.92 3.52 10.47
C ALA A 3 -47.67 4.05 9.77
N ALA A 4 -46.58 4.19 10.52
CA ALA A 4 -45.26 4.43 9.96
C ALA A 4 -44.77 3.13 9.33
N ALA A 5 -44.38 3.18 8.06
CA ALA A 5 -43.73 2.08 7.38
C ALA A 5 -42.30 1.92 7.92
N ASP A 6 -41.96 0.70 8.34
CA ASP A 6 -40.60 0.34 8.75
C ASP A 6 -39.59 0.59 7.61
N PRO A 7 -38.40 1.13 7.90
CA PRO A 7 -37.33 1.22 6.91
C PRO A 7 -36.85 -0.20 6.53
N PRO A 8 -36.39 -0.41 5.28
CA PRO A 8 -35.94 -1.72 4.83
C PRO A 8 -34.73 -2.18 5.65
N ARG A 9 -34.83 -3.38 6.21
CA ARG A 9 -33.72 -4.07 6.86
C ARG A 9 -32.56 -4.18 5.88
N ALA A 10 -31.39 -3.73 6.30
CA ALA A 10 -30.14 -4.02 5.61
C ALA A 10 -29.90 -5.53 5.71
N ASP A 11 -30.11 -6.25 4.61
CA ASP A 11 -29.65 -7.62 4.48
C ASP A 11 -28.12 -7.62 4.49
N GLY A 12 -27.57 -7.74 5.69
CA GLY A 12 -26.19 -8.12 5.93
C GLY A 12 -26.02 -9.57 5.46
N GLY A 13 -25.78 -9.74 4.16
CA GLY A 13 -25.37 -11.00 3.56
C GLY A 13 -23.98 -11.39 4.09
N ASN A 14 -23.94 -11.96 5.28
CA ASN A 14 -22.76 -12.60 5.85
C ASN A 14 -22.62 -14.01 5.23
N GLY A 15 -22.38 -14.07 3.93
CA GLY A 15 -21.92 -15.28 3.28
C GLY A 15 -20.47 -15.52 3.67
N ALA A 16 -20.13 -16.72 4.15
CA ALA A 16 -18.75 -17.09 4.38
C ALA A 16 -17.92 -16.77 3.12
N PRO A 17 -16.75 -16.13 3.26
CA PRO A 17 -15.96 -15.75 2.10
C PRO A 17 -15.68 -17.00 1.25
N ALA A 18 -16.01 -16.91 -0.03
CA ALA A 18 -15.85 -18.04 -0.95
C ALA A 18 -14.38 -18.53 -0.91
N PRO A 19 -14.15 -19.86 -0.91
CA PRO A 19 -12.82 -20.40 -0.82
C PRO A 19 -11.93 -19.88 -1.97
N LEU A 20 -10.66 -19.63 -1.63
CA LEU A 20 -9.64 -19.18 -2.56
C LEU A 20 -9.24 -20.33 -3.51
N ALA A 21 -9.05 -20.01 -4.79
CA ALA A 21 -8.65 -20.93 -5.84
C ALA A 21 -7.61 -20.30 -6.78
N PRO A 22 -6.75 -21.09 -7.44
CA PRO A 22 -5.87 -20.60 -8.50
C PRO A 22 -6.66 -19.83 -9.57
N GLY A 23 -6.13 -18.68 -9.98
CA GLY A 23 -6.77 -17.78 -10.94
C GLY A 23 -7.67 -16.71 -10.30
N ASP A 24 -8.03 -16.84 -9.02
CA ASP A 24 -8.79 -15.81 -8.34
C ASP A 24 -8.03 -14.48 -8.31
N ARG A 25 -8.77 -13.39 -8.54
CA ARG A 25 -8.29 -12.05 -8.27
C ARG A 25 -8.41 -11.77 -6.79
N VAL A 26 -7.36 -11.23 -6.21
CA VAL A 26 -7.28 -10.94 -4.78
C VAL A 26 -6.68 -9.57 -4.53
N ARG A 27 -7.03 -9.01 -3.38
CA ARG A 27 -6.43 -7.81 -2.81
C ARG A 27 -5.78 -8.16 -1.48
N VAL A 28 -4.59 -7.63 -1.23
CA VAL A 28 -3.94 -7.73 0.09
C VAL A 28 -4.62 -6.81 1.09
N VAL A 29 -4.98 -7.30 2.27
CA VAL A 29 -5.64 -6.52 3.33
C VAL A 29 -5.11 -6.87 4.71
N GLY A 30 -5.08 -5.89 5.62
CA GLY A 30 -4.80 -6.12 7.04
C GLY A 30 -3.37 -6.59 7.37
N LEU A 31 -2.39 -6.42 6.47
CA LEU A 31 -0.99 -6.73 6.74
C LEU A 31 -0.38 -5.64 7.64
N LEU A 32 -0.05 -6.00 8.89
CA LEU A 32 0.51 -5.07 9.87
C LEU A 32 2.03 -4.90 9.74
N ALA A 33 2.75 -5.96 9.38
CA ALA A 33 4.21 -5.92 9.21
C ALA A 33 4.63 -5.13 7.97
N HIS A 34 3.81 -5.18 6.91
CA HIS A 34 4.06 -4.53 5.63
C HIS A 34 2.81 -3.74 5.18
N PRO A 35 2.44 -2.68 5.91
CA PRO A 35 1.20 -1.94 5.64
C PRO A 35 1.19 -1.29 4.25
N GLU A 36 2.36 -1.01 3.67
CA GLU A 36 2.52 -0.51 2.31
C GLU A 36 2.02 -1.49 1.23
N LYS A 37 1.91 -2.79 1.55
CA LYS A 37 1.40 -3.82 0.65
C LYS A 37 -0.14 -3.85 0.63
N ASN A 38 -0.80 -3.24 1.61
CA ASN A 38 -2.26 -3.25 1.67
C ASN A 38 -2.89 -2.54 0.45
N GLY A 39 -3.88 -3.21 -0.09
CA GLY A 39 -4.63 -2.88 -1.29
C GLY A 39 -3.91 -3.12 -2.62
N THR A 40 -2.71 -3.71 -2.61
CA THR A 40 -2.12 -4.24 -3.85
C THR A 40 -2.97 -5.42 -4.34
N CYS A 41 -3.20 -5.47 -5.65
CA CYS A 41 -4.00 -6.51 -6.29
C CYS A 41 -3.10 -7.51 -7.01
N GLY A 42 -3.59 -8.75 -7.11
CA GLY A 42 -2.89 -9.82 -7.79
C GLY A 42 -3.80 -10.98 -8.13
N THR A 43 -3.22 -11.98 -8.80
CA THR A 43 -3.88 -13.23 -9.15
C THR A 43 -3.24 -14.37 -8.37
N LEU A 44 -4.06 -15.20 -7.73
CA LEU A 44 -3.59 -16.41 -7.07
C LEU A 44 -3.00 -17.38 -8.09
N VAL A 45 -1.78 -17.82 -7.86
CA VAL A 45 -1.08 -18.78 -8.72
C VAL A 45 -1.32 -20.19 -8.22
N ARG A 46 -1.02 -20.44 -6.95
CA ARG A 46 -1.16 -21.75 -6.28
C ARG A 46 -1.10 -21.60 -4.76
N SER A 47 -1.62 -22.57 -4.03
CA SER A 47 -1.35 -22.73 -2.60
C SER A 47 0.12 -23.15 -2.42
N VAL A 48 0.81 -22.49 -1.49
CA VAL A 48 2.17 -22.83 -1.06
C VAL A 48 2.09 -23.83 0.10
N ASP A 49 1.19 -23.56 1.05
CA ASP A 49 0.82 -24.42 2.18
C ASP A 49 -0.66 -24.17 2.55
N GLU A 50 -1.13 -24.75 3.67
CA GLU A 50 -2.52 -24.65 4.13
C GLU A 50 -3.00 -23.21 4.39
N ASP A 51 -2.07 -22.29 4.71
CA ASP A 51 -2.40 -20.90 5.05
C ASP A 51 -1.86 -19.89 4.02
N ARG A 52 -0.89 -20.25 3.17
CA ARG A 52 -0.24 -19.30 2.26
C ARG A 52 -0.51 -19.59 0.80
N TRP A 53 -0.72 -18.50 0.05
CA TRP A 53 -0.89 -18.50 -1.40
C TRP A 53 0.21 -17.73 -2.09
N GLU A 54 0.76 -18.28 -3.17
CA GLU A 54 1.60 -17.53 -4.08
C GLU A 54 0.71 -16.61 -4.92
N VAL A 55 0.92 -15.30 -4.80
CA VAL A 55 0.16 -14.29 -5.52
C VAL A 55 1.06 -13.59 -6.53
N ARG A 56 0.61 -13.50 -7.78
CA ARG A 56 1.24 -12.68 -8.81
C ARG A 56 0.61 -11.29 -8.81
N PHE A 57 1.34 -10.31 -8.33
CA PHE A 57 0.87 -8.93 -8.20
C PHE A 57 0.95 -8.17 -9.51
N ASP A 58 0.07 -7.18 -9.66
CA ASP A 58 0.05 -6.29 -10.81
C ASP A 58 1.18 -5.26 -10.68
N GLY A 59 2.40 -5.66 -11.04
CA GLY A 59 3.57 -4.78 -11.13
C GLY A 59 4.62 -4.91 -10.02
N THR A 60 4.46 -5.81 -9.04
CA THR A 60 5.43 -5.97 -7.92
C THR A 60 5.95 -7.41 -7.73
N GLY A 61 5.87 -8.23 -8.78
CA GLY A 61 6.39 -9.60 -8.78
C GLY A 61 5.46 -10.61 -8.12
N ARG A 62 6.02 -11.73 -7.63
CA ARG A 62 5.28 -12.80 -6.96
C ARG A 62 5.78 -13.00 -5.53
N TRP A 63 4.88 -13.16 -4.58
CA TRP A 63 5.24 -13.52 -3.20
C TRP A 63 4.10 -14.26 -2.50
N ALA A 64 4.46 -14.98 -1.43
CA ALA A 64 3.52 -15.76 -0.64
C ALA A 64 2.80 -14.87 0.39
N VAL A 65 1.46 -14.90 0.40
CA VAL A 65 0.61 -14.15 1.34
C VAL A 65 -0.28 -15.11 2.10
N ARG A 66 -0.46 -14.87 3.40
CA ARG A 66 -1.43 -15.65 4.20
C ARG A 66 -2.85 -15.39 3.72
N SER A 67 -3.66 -16.44 3.72
CA SER A 67 -5.06 -16.45 3.31
C SER A 67 -5.88 -15.40 4.08
N ALA A 68 -5.59 -15.21 5.36
CA ALA A 68 -6.21 -14.21 6.23
C ALA A 68 -5.96 -12.76 5.79
N HIS A 69 -4.94 -12.51 4.96
CA HIS A 69 -4.61 -11.19 4.41
C HIS A 69 -5.02 -11.04 2.95
N LEU A 70 -5.86 -11.93 2.43
CA LEU A 70 -6.33 -11.92 1.05
C LEU A 70 -7.85 -11.77 1.00
N GLU A 71 -8.29 -10.68 0.36
CA GLU A 71 -9.69 -10.46 0.01
C GLU A 71 -9.91 -10.92 -1.43
N LYS A 72 -10.76 -11.93 -1.64
CA LYS A 72 -11.16 -12.38 -2.98
C LYS A 72 -12.01 -11.30 -3.66
N LEU A 73 -11.58 -10.87 -4.83
CA LEU A 73 -12.32 -9.96 -5.68
C LEU A 73 -13.20 -10.79 -6.61
N SER A 74 -14.49 -10.48 -6.64
CA SER A 74 -15.40 -11.08 -7.60
C SER A 74 -14.94 -10.78 -9.04
N THR A 75 -15.21 -11.69 -9.98
CA THR A 75 -14.89 -11.54 -11.41
C THR A 75 -16.03 -10.89 -12.20
N ALA A 76 -17.18 -10.63 -11.58
CA ALA A 76 -18.27 -9.91 -12.22
C ALA A 76 -17.83 -8.49 -12.61
N ALA A 77 -18.34 -7.95 -13.71
CA ALA A 77 -18.10 -6.53 -14.00
C ALA A 77 -18.91 -5.69 -12.99
N VAL A 78 -18.24 -5.08 -12.00
CA VAL A 78 -18.86 -4.08 -11.13
C VAL A 78 -18.86 -2.75 -11.89
N ARG A 79 -20.05 -2.20 -12.08
CA ARG A 79 -20.20 -0.81 -12.52
C ARG A 79 -20.32 0.07 -11.29
N PRO A 80 -19.56 1.18 -11.21
CA PRO A 80 -19.80 2.19 -10.19
C PRO A 80 -21.26 2.64 -10.18
N GLU A 81 -21.83 2.88 -8.99
CA GLU A 81 -23.14 3.53 -8.88
C GLU A 81 -23.08 4.98 -9.38
N HIS A 82 -21.91 5.60 -9.24
CA HIS A 82 -21.64 6.94 -9.71
C HIS A 82 -20.43 6.90 -10.63
N ASP A 83 -20.60 7.36 -11.88
CA ASP A 83 -19.52 7.34 -12.88
C ASP A 83 -18.36 8.29 -12.53
N LYS A 84 -18.61 9.28 -11.65
CA LYS A 84 -17.63 10.29 -11.27
C LYS A 84 -17.51 10.42 -9.76
N LEU A 85 -16.32 10.12 -9.24
CA LEU A 85 -15.87 10.56 -7.93
C LEU A 85 -14.77 11.61 -8.08
N SER A 86 -14.78 12.59 -7.19
CA SER A 86 -13.77 13.63 -7.09
C SER A 86 -13.21 13.66 -5.65
N ILE A 87 -12.04 14.25 -5.45
CA ILE A 87 -11.37 14.38 -4.17
C ILE A 87 -11.01 15.85 -3.95
N ALA A 88 -11.14 16.31 -2.72
CA ALA A 88 -10.73 17.64 -2.30
C ALA A 88 -9.99 17.52 -0.98
N GLY A 89 -8.87 18.21 -0.86
CA GLY A 89 -8.05 18.14 0.34
C GLY A 89 -7.08 19.29 0.48
N THR A 90 -6.30 19.25 1.56
CA THR A 90 -5.46 20.36 2.01
C THR A 90 -4.33 20.71 1.03
N TRP A 91 -3.89 19.78 0.17
CA TRP A 91 -2.81 20.00 -0.81
C TRP A 91 -3.18 20.97 -1.94
N THR A 92 -4.46 21.20 -2.18
CA THR A 92 -4.97 22.15 -3.18
C THR A 92 -5.96 23.14 -2.58
N ASP A 93 -5.84 23.39 -1.27
CA ASP A 93 -6.77 24.25 -0.53
C ASP A 93 -8.24 23.88 -0.83
N TRP A 94 -8.53 22.58 -0.75
CA TRP A 94 -9.87 22.00 -0.98
C TRP A 94 -10.46 22.21 -2.38
N SER A 95 -9.64 22.58 -3.37
CA SER A 95 -10.05 22.53 -4.78
C SER A 95 -10.39 21.09 -5.22
N ILE A 96 -11.51 20.93 -5.93
CA ILE A 96 -12.04 19.64 -6.37
C ILE A 96 -11.20 19.09 -7.53
N GLN A 97 -10.79 17.83 -7.43
CA GLN A 97 -10.02 17.12 -8.45
C GLN A 97 -10.66 15.78 -8.79
N ASP A 98 -10.66 15.38 -10.05
CA ASP A 98 -11.32 14.14 -10.47
C ASP A 98 -10.46 12.91 -10.15
N MET A 99 -11.10 11.84 -9.67
CA MET A 99 -10.47 10.55 -9.45
C MET A 99 -10.57 9.68 -10.71
N SER A 100 -9.64 8.74 -10.87
CA SER A 100 -9.60 7.82 -12.01
C SER A 100 -10.17 6.44 -11.65
N TRP A 101 -11.15 5.96 -12.41
CA TRP A 101 -11.69 4.61 -12.27
C TRP A 101 -10.69 3.53 -12.70
N GLN A 102 -10.46 2.55 -11.83
CA GLN A 102 -9.62 1.38 -12.07
C GLN A 102 -10.51 0.13 -12.10
N ALA A 103 -10.81 -0.37 -13.31
CA ALA A 103 -11.73 -1.48 -13.52
C ALA A 103 -11.22 -2.82 -12.95
N ASP A 104 -9.91 -3.05 -13.01
CA ASP A 104 -9.22 -4.26 -12.55
C ASP A 104 -9.21 -4.43 -11.03
N GLY A 105 -9.16 -3.31 -10.31
CA GLY A 105 -9.15 -3.23 -8.86
C GLY A 105 -10.48 -2.73 -8.28
N ARG A 106 -11.50 -2.50 -9.11
CA ARG A 106 -12.83 -1.99 -8.74
C ARG A 106 -12.79 -0.82 -7.75
N HIS A 107 -12.01 0.20 -8.07
CA HIS A 107 -11.88 1.37 -7.21
C HIS A 107 -11.63 2.64 -8.02
N TYR A 108 -11.99 3.78 -7.44
CA TYR A 108 -11.46 5.06 -7.88
C TYR A 108 -10.13 5.32 -7.21
N SER A 109 -9.16 5.90 -7.92
CA SER A 109 -7.86 6.26 -7.34
C SER A 109 -7.46 7.70 -7.63
N PHE A 110 -6.67 8.27 -6.72
CA PHE A 110 -6.01 9.56 -6.88
C PHE A 110 -4.67 9.53 -6.16
N GLU A 111 -3.65 10.17 -6.75
CA GLU A 111 -2.31 10.26 -6.15
C GLU A 111 -2.13 11.59 -5.42
N VAL A 112 -1.76 11.51 -4.15
CA VAL A 112 -1.51 12.67 -3.28
C VAL A 112 -0.02 12.71 -2.94
N ARG A 113 0.56 13.92 -2.97
CA ARG A 113 1.88 14.20 -2.39
C ARG A 113 1.72 15.01 -1.13
N LEU A 114 2.32 14.56 -0.04
CA LEU A 114 2.24 15.24 1.24
C LEU A 114 3.09 16.52 1.23
N GLY A 115 2.55 17.61 1.76
CA GLY A 115 3.26 18.88 1.91
C GLY A 115 4.36 18.84 2.98
N SER A 116 4.86 20.01 3.37
CA SER A 116 6.00 20.14 4.30
C SER A 116 5.75 19.59 5.70
N LYS A 117 4.49 19.43 6.11
CA LYS A 117 4.12 18.82 7.40
C LYS A 117 4.14 17.29 7.37
N GLY A 118 4.24 16.68 6.19
CA GLY A 118 4.18 15.22 6.06
C GLY A 118 2.81 14.62 6.38
N GLU A 119 1.75 15.43 6.35
CA GLU A 119 0.36 15.02 6.51
C GLU A 119 -0.57 15.83 5.60
N GLU A 120 -1.65 15.23 5.12
CA GLU A 120 -2.68 15.89 4.32
C GLU A 120 -4.07 15.32 4.63
N SER A 121 -5.11 16.16 4.64
CA SER A 121 -6.49 15.77 4.93
C SER A 121 -7.39 15.92 3.71
N PHE A 122 -8.41 15.06 3.58
CA PHE A 122 -9.32 15.07 2.42
C PHE A 122 -10.73 14.55 2.69
N GLN A 123 -11.61 14.86 1.74
CA GLN A 123 -12.92 14.25 1.56
C GLN A 123 -13.11 13.84 0.10
N VAL A 124 -14.05 12.94 -0.15
CA VAL A 124 -14.40 12.47 -1.51
C VAL A 124 -15.80 12.97 -1.85
N LEU A 125 -16.02 13.40 -3.08
CA LEU A 125 -17.27 13.96 -3.56
C LEU A 125 -17.85 13.08 -4.66
N VAL A 126 -19.15 12.82 -4.59
CA VAL A 126 -19.90 12.24 -5.70
C VAL A 126 -20.20 13.35 -6.70
N ASN A 127 -19.81 13.14 -7.97
CA ASN A 127 -20.01 14.09 -9.07
C ASN A 127 -19.46 15.51 -8.82
N GLY A 128 -18.49 15.66 -7.91
CA GLY A 128 -17.94 16.96 -7.53
C GLY A 128 -18.91 17.86 -6.74
N ASP A 129 -19.91 17.28 -6.06
CA ASP A 129 -20.87 18.03 -5.26
C ASP A 129 -20.59 17.90 -3.75
N TRP A 130 -20.33 19.03 -3.09
CA TRP A 130 -20.20 19.11 -1.64
C TRP A 130 -21.46 18.72 -0.86
N LYS A 131 -22.63 18.70 -1.50
CA LYS A 131 -23.88 18.18 -0.89
C LYS A 131 -23.98 16.65 -0.97
N ALA A 132 -23.04 15.99 -1.65
CA ALA A 132 -22.97 14.54 -1.81
C ALA A 132 -21.54 14.07 -1.56
N ARG A 133 -21.05 14.26 -0.33
CA ARG A 133 -19.68 13.89 0.06
C ARG A 133 -19.64 12.59 0.85
N LEU A 134 -18.55 11.86 0.69
CA LEU A 134 -18.14 10.72 1.51
C LEU A 134 -17.09 11.19 2.52
N TYR A 135 -17.21 10.71 3.74
CA TYR A 135 -16.37 11.11 4.87
C TYR A 135 -16.31 10.00 5.93
N PRO A 136 -15.28 9.98 6.80
CA PRO A 136 -15.27 9.11 7.97
C PRO A 136 -16.25 9.61 9.05
N ASP A 137 -16.71 8.75 9.94
CA ASP A 137 -17.54 9.10 11.11
C ASP A 137 -16.77 9.81 12.26
N ARG A 138 -15.56 10.29 11.99
CA ARG A 138 -14.68 10.94 12.97
C ARG A 138 -13.68 11.88 12.28
N SER A 139 -13.06 12.77 13.04
CA SER A 139 -11.91 13.52 12.55
C SER A 139 -10.69 12.61 12.40
N ASP A 140 -9.83 12.94 11.43
CA ASP A 140 -8.56 12.27 11.17
C ASP A 140 -8.70 10.75 10.95
N GLY A 141 -9.76 10.33 10.25
CA GLY A 141 -9.99 8.93 9.93
C GLY A 141 -8.82 8.33 9.14
N CYS A 142 -8.42 7.10 9.44
CA CYS A 142 -7.38 6.39 8.70
C CYS A 142 -7.66 4.87 8.60
N PRO A 143 -7.11 4.16 7.60
CA PRO A 143 -7.36 2.72 7.39
C PRO A 143 -6.82 1.82 8.51
N HIS A 144 -5.92 2.34 9.33
CA HIS A 144 -5.31 1.59 10.44
C HIS A 144 -6.18 1.56 11.70
N GLU A 145 -7.18 2.44 11.77
CA GLU A 145 -8.13 2.51 12.86
C GLU A 145 -9.55 2.24 12.36
N ARG A 146 -10.37 1.58 13.19
CA ARG A 146 -11.77 1.38 12.87
C ARG A 146 -12.49 2.73 12.79
N HIS A 147 -13.18 2.92 11.67
CA HIS A 147 -14.06 4.04 11.41
C HIS A 147 -15.09 3.59 10.35
N ASN A 148 -16.22 4.27 10.29
CA ASN A 148 -17.25 4.01 9.29
C ASN A 148 -17.15 5.01 8.14
N LEU A 149 -17.48 4.55 6.94
CA LEU A 149 -17.71 5.42 5.79
C LEU A 149 -19.15 5.96 5.86
N CYS A 150 -19.28 7.29 5.86
CA CYS A 150 -20.54 8.01 5.86
C CYS A 150 -20.80 8.69 4.50
N GLY A 151 -22.05 9.12 4.29
CA GLY A 151 -22.51 9.68 3.03
C GLY A 151 -22.82 8.63 1.94
N PRO A 152 -23.11 9.07 0.71
CA PRO A 152 -22.99 10.44 0.22
C PRO A 152 -24.11 11.35 0.76
N ASP A 153 -23.74 12.42 1.47
CA ASP A 153 -24.67 13.44 1.96
C ASP A 153 -23.98 14.81 2.13
N GLY A 154 -24.72 15.83 2.58
CA GLY A 154 -24.21 17.19 2.77
C GLY A 154 -23.56 17.46 4.13
N GLY A 155 -23.40 16.42 4.95
CA GLY A 155 -22.79 16.49 6.28
C GLY A 155 -21.26 16.51 6.24
N GLY A 156 -20.63 15.85 7.20
CA GLY A 156 -19.20 15.60 7.16
C GLY A 156 -18.27 16.80 7.38
N GLN A 157 -18.75 18.01 7.64
CA GLN A 157 -17.86 19.17 7.82
C GLN A 157 -16.83 18.92 8.94
N GLY A 158 -15.53 18.99 8.62
CA GLY A 158 -14.44 18.72 9.55
C GLY A 158 -14.15 17.24 9.83
N GLN A 159 -14.95 16.32 9.28
CA GLN A 159 -14.71 14.88 9.35
C GLN A 159 -13.92 14.45 8.13
N ASN A 160 -12.60 14.40 8.26
CA ASN A 160 -11.70 14.16 7.15
C ASN A 160 -10.94 12.86 7.37
N TRP A 161 -10.58 12.21 6.26
CA TRP A 161 -9.47 11.28 6.30
C TRP A 161 -8.16 12.06 6.31
N THR A 162 -7.16 11.55 7.03
CA THR A 162 -5.85 12.22 7.15
C THR A 162 -4.72 11.22 6.94
N ILE A 163 -3.94 11.44 5.88
CA ILE A 163 -2.78 10.63 5.49
C ILE A 163 -1.55 11.15 6.22
N GLY A 164 -0.68 10.24 6.68
CA GLY A 164 0.65 10.58 7.22
C GLY A 164 0.66 10.88 8.71
N ARG A 165 -0.50 11.14 9.31
CA ARG A 165 -0.65 11.39 10.75
C ARG A 165 -0.51 10.13 11.59
N HIS A 166 -1.00 8.99 11.11
CA HIS A 166 -0.87 7.72 11.83
C HIS A 166 0.55 7.14 11.64
N PRO A 167 1.24 6.64 12.69
CA PRO A 167 2.62 6.16 12.58
C PRO A 167 2.85 5.10 11.49
N LEU A 168 1.85 4.23 11.23
CA LEU A 168 1.92 3.20 10.19
C LEU A 168 1.89 3.76 8.75
N ASP A 169 1.45 5.00 8.55
CA ASP A 169 1.54 5.63 7.24
C ASP A 169 2.98 5.94 6.86
N ARG A 170 3.87 6.12 7.85
CA ARG A 170 5.24 6.63 7.65
C ARG A 170 5.24 7.94 6.85
N GLY A 171 4.34 8.85 7.25
CA GLY A 171 4.19 10.18 6.65
C GLY A 171 5.49 10.97 6.71
N GLY A 172 5.75 11.75 5.67
CA GLY A 172 6.92 12.60 5.58
C GLY A 172 6.80 13.59 4.42
N PRO A 173 7.54 14.71 4.46
CA PRO A 173 7.49 15.71 3.39
C PRO A 173 7.76 15.10 2.02
N GLY A 174 6.89 15.39 1.05
CA GLY A 174 7.00 14.90 -0.32
C GLY A 174 6.64 13.42 -0.52
N ALA A 175 6.28 12.67 0.53
CA ALA A 175 5.86 11.29 0.40
C ALA A 175 4.60 11.19 -0.49
N GLY A 176 4.60 10.24 -1.42
CA GLY A 176 3.47 9.97 -2.30
C GLY A 176 2.57 8.87 -1.76
N TYR A 177 1.26 9.01 -1.93
CA TYR A 177 0.25 8.01 -1.58
C TYR A 177 -0.78 7.89 -2.69
N ARG A 178 -1.29 6.68 -2.89
CA ARG A 178 -2.47 6.44 -3.73
C ARG A 178 -3.68 6.24 -2.85
N VAL A 179 -4.56 7.23 -2.83
CA VAL A 179 -5.89 7.14 -2.21
C VAL A 179 -6.78 6.29 -3.10
N ARG A 180 -7.57 5.40 -2.51
CA ARG A 180 -8.53 4.56 -3.22
C ARG A 180 -9.88 4.58 -2.54
N VAL A 181 -10.94 4.63 -3.34
CA VAL A 181 -12.33 4.41 -2.91
C VAL A 181 -12.75 3.03 -3.43
N LEU A 182 -12.83 2.07 -2.51
CA LEU A 182 -13.14 0.68 -2.82
C LEU A 182 -14.65 0.51 -2.96
N LEU A 183 -15.09 -0.14 -4.04
CA LEU A 183 -16.51 -0.40 -4.25
C LEU A 183 -16.93 -1.78 -3.74
N ALA A 184 -18.17 -1.87 -3.23
CA ALA A 184 -18.88 -3.13 -3.04
C ALA A 184 -19.35 -3.71 -4.38
N ASP A 185 -19.82 -4.95 -4.39
CA ASP A 185 -20.41 -5.58 -5.58
C ASP A 185 -21.64 -4.82 -6.11
N SER A 186 -22.31 -4.04 -5.25
CA SER A 186 -23.41 -3.17 -5.64
C SER A 186 -22.97 -1.89 -6.39
N GLY A 187 -21.67 -1.65 -6.55
CA GLY A 187 -21.13 -0.40 -7.12
C GLY A 187 -21.04 0.77 -6.13
N ARG A 188 -21.47 0.58 -4.87
CA ARG A 188 -21.39 1.59 -3.81
C ARG A 188 -19.99 1.72 -3.25
N ALA A 189 -19.59 2.92 -2.86
CA ALA A 189 -18.42 3.10 -2.02
C ALA A 189 -18.59 2.34 -0.71
N ARG A 190 -17.62 1.50 -0.38
CA ARG A 190 -17.62 0.65 0.82
C ARG A 190 -16.54 1.06 1.81
N ALA A 191 -15.38 1.47 1.31
CA ALA A 191 -14.25 1.86 2.13
C ALA A 191 -13.36 2.85 1.38
N VAL A 192 -12.60 3.63 2.15
CA VAL A 192 -11.49 4.43 1.66
C VAL A 192 -10.22 3.90 2.29
N ASP A 193 -9.19 3.70 1.47
CA ASP A 193 -7.86 3.38 1.95
C ASP A 193 -6.78 4.09 1.15
N TRP A 194 -5.52 3.88 1.55
CA TRP A 194 -4.39 4.33 0.78
C TRP A 194 -3.20 3.40 0.93
N SER A 195 -2.36 3.40 -0.09
CA SER A 195 -1.05 2.76 -0.07
C SER A 195 0.02 3.80 -0.35
N ARG A 196 1.11 3.77 0.42
CA ARG A 196 2.28 4.59 0.12
C ARG A 196 2.80 4.21 -1.27
N LEU A 197 2.99 5.21 -2.12
CA LEU A 197 3.66 5.02 -3.40
C LEU A 197 5.13 4.74 -3.10
N SER A 198 5.60 3.55 -3.48
CA SER A 198 7.03 3.38 -3.68
C SER A 198 7.45 4.41 -4.72
N VAL A 199 8.48 5.21 -4.43
CA VAL A 199 9.16 5.99 -5.49
C VAL A 199 9.41 5.01 -6.64
N PRO A 200 8.81 5.23 -7.82
CA PRO A 200 8.97 4.28 -8.92
C PRO A 200 10.47 4.10 -9.14
N LEU A 201 10.93 2.85 -9.23
CA LEU A 201 12.31 2.56 -9.61
C LEU A 201 12.68 3.27 -10.93
N GLY A 202 11.70 3.64 -11.78
CA GLY A 202 11.91 4.47 -12.97
C GLY A 202 12.32 5.93 -12.72
N SER A 203 12.42 6.38 -11.47
CA SER A 203 13.11 7.63 -11.12
C SER A 203 14.60 7.44 -10.83
N TYR A 204 15.03 6.18 -10.69
CA TYR A 204 16.40 5.78 -10.45
C TYR A 204 16.92 5.02 -11.67
N THR A 205 18.09 5.39 -12.11
CA THR A 205 18.74 4.84 -13.31
C THR A 205 19.64 3.66 -12.99
N SER A 206 20.00 3.45 -11.71
CA SER A 206 20.78 2.29 -11.28
C SER A 206 20.49 1.84 -9.85
N VAL A 207 20.77 0.57 -9.58
CA VAL A 207 20.80 -0.03 -8.24
C VAL A 207 22.20 -0.56 -8.00
N SER A 208 22.80 -0.17 -6.88
CA SER A 208 24.14 -0.58 -6.48
C SER A 208 24.13 -1.22 -5.09
N ILE A 209 25.12 -2.05 -4.80
CA ILE A 209 25.37 -2.63 -3.48
C ILE A 209 26.71 -2.11 -2.97
N ALA A 210 26.80 -1.85 -1.67
CA ALA A 210 28.05 -1.48 -1.00
C ALA A 210 28.17 -2.33 0.27
N GLY A 211 29.35 -2.88 0.52
CA GLY A 211 29.52 -3.75 1.67
C GLY A 211 30.95 -3.88 2.16
N THR A 212 31.12 -4.66 3.22
CA THR A 212 32.41 -4.77 3.92
C THR A 212 33.51 -5.40 3.07
N TRP A 213 33.17 -6.21 2.05
CA TRP A 213 34.13 -6.92 1.18
C TRP A 213 34.99 -5.99 0.31
N ASP A 214 34.55 -4.76 0.05
CA ASP A 214 35.28 -3.80 -0.77
C ASP A 214 35.40 -2.42 -0.13
N SER A 215 35.30 -2.37 1.19
CA SER A 215 35.32 -1.13 1.98
C SER A 215 34.19 -0.16 1.58
N TRP A 216 32.98 -0.69 1.41
CA TRP A 216 31.75 0.06 1.15
C TRP A 216 31.76 0.87 -0.15
N ARG A 217 32.46 0.39 -1.18
CA ARG A 217 32.39 1.01 -2.50
C ARG A 217 31.12 0.55 -3.20
N ALA A 218 30.41 1.48 -3.83
CA ALA A 218 29.19 1.17 -4.57
C ALA A 218 29.53 0.36 -5.84
N GLN A 219 28.88 -0.78 -6.01
CA GLN A 219 29.01 -1.67 -7.17
C GLN A 219 27.63 -1.94 -7.79
N GLY A 220 27.52 -1.84 -9.11
CA GLY A 220 26.26 -2.07 -9.81
C GLY A 220 25.73 -3.49 -9.64
N MET A 221 24.42 -3.63 -9.45
CA MET A 221 23.72 -4.91 -9.40
C MET A 221 23.15 -5.29 -10.78
N SER A 222 22.97 -6.59 -11.03
CA SER A 222 22.39 -7.12 -12.26
C SER A 222 20.88 -7.27 -12.14
N LEU A 223 20.10 -6.73 -13.09
CA LEU A 223 18.64 -6.89 -13.14
C LEU A 223 18.27 -8.12 -13.98
N ASP A 224 17.58 -9.08 -13.37
CA ASP A 224 16.76 -10.08 -14.06
C ASP A 224 15.33 -9.53 -14.20
N ALA A 225 15.01 -9.03 -15.39
CA ALA A 225 13.72 -8.40 -15.67
C ALA A 225 12.55 -9.39 -15.64
N GLU A 226 12.76 -10.64 -16.04
CA GLU A 226 11.72 -11.67 -16.06
C GLU A 226 11.29 -12.07 -14.65
N ARG A 227 12.27 -12.15 -13.73
CA ARG A 227 12.03 -12.46 -12.32
C ARG A 227 11.78 -11.22 -11.47
N SER A 228 11.95 -10.03 -12.04
CA SER A 228 11.88 -8.75 -11.33
C SER A 228 12.82 -8.71 -10.11
N LEU A 229 14.08 -9.11 -10.31
CA LEU A 229 15.07 -9.31 -9.25
C LEU A 229 16.39 -8.61 -9.58
N TYR A 230 16.95 -7.87 -8.62
CA TYR A 230 18.35 -7.46 -8.66
C TYR A 230 19.22 -8.49 -7.93
N SER A 231 20.36 -8.86 -8.52
CA SER A 231 21.31 -9.80 -7.93
C SER A 231 22.74 -9.26 -7.95
N PHE A 232 23.54 -9.72 -6.98
CA PHE A 232 24.97 -9.49 -6.89
C PHE A 232 25.60 -10.72 -6.22
N GLU A 233 26.72 -11.18 -6.75
CA GLU A 233 27.46 -12.31 -6.18
C GLU A 233 28.53 -11.78 -5.23
N VAL A 234 28.54 -12.30 -4.00
CA VAL A 234 29.50 -11.94 -2.97
C VAL A 234 30.23 -13.17 -2.46
N GLU A 235 31.56 -13.10 -2.41
CA GLU A 235 32.39 -14.08 -1.73
C GLU A 235 32.61 -13.61 -0.28
N LEU A 236 32.30 -14.48 0.69
CA LEU A 236 32.51 -14.15 2.10
C LEU A 236 34.00 -14.17 2.42
N GLY A 237 34.48 -13.13 3.11
CA GLY A 237 35.86 -13.08 3.59
C GLY A 237 36.19 -14.13 4.65
N PRO A 238 37.43 -14.16 5.15
CA PRO A 238 37.93 -15.18 6.10
C PRO A 238 37.12 -15.29 7.40
N ASN A 239 36.39 -14.25 7.78
CA ASN A 239 35.53 -14.26 8.97
C ASN A 239 34.23 -15.04 8.77
N GLY A 240 33.92 -15.46 7.53
CA GLY A 240 32.70 -16.18 7.19
C GLY A 240 31.44 -15.32 7.22
N TRP A 241 31.57 -13.98 7.27
CA TRP A 241 30.44 -13.05 7.24
C TRP A 241 30.79 -11.75 6.53
N GLU A 242 29.79 -11.12 5.93
CA GLU A 242 29.89 -9.82 5.28
C GLU A 242 28.62 -9.00 5.53
N SER A 243 28.75 -7.68 5.63
CA SER A 243 27.63 -6.74 5.80
C SER A 243 27.47 -5.83 4.60
N PHE A 244 26.24 -5.42 4.29
CA PHE A 244 25.96 -4.58 3.14
C PHE A 244 24.72 -3.69 3.29
N GLN A 245 24.64 -2.72 2.38
CA GLN A 245 23.50 -1.87 2.10
C GLN A 245 23.32 -1.73 0.58
N ILE A 246 22.15 -1.26 0.16
CA ILE A 246 21.80 -1.08 -1.25
C ILE A 246 21.58 0.41 -1.51
N LEU A 247 22.11 0.94 -2.60
CA LEU A 247 22.04 2.34 -2.99
C LEU A 247 21.27 2.50 -4.29
N LEU A 248 20.38 3.48 -4.34
CA LEU A 248 19.73 3.89 -5.59
C LEU A 248 20.55 5.02 -6.23
N ASP A 249 20.83 4.93 -7.53
CA ASP A 249 21.75 5.81 -8.27
C ASP A 249 23.17 5.91 -7.68
N GLY A 250 23.57 4.94 -6.85
CA GLY A 250 24.84 5.01 -6.12
C GLY A 250 24.89 6.13 -5.06
N ASP A 251 23.75 6.69 -4.66
CA ASP A 251 23.65 7.82 -3.73
C ASP A 251 23.33 7.33 -2.31
N TRP A 252 24.21 7.67 -1.35
CA TRP A 252 24.03 7.36 0.07
C TRP A 252 22.86 8.08 0.72
N ALA A 253 22.40 9.21 0.16
CA ALA A 253 21.16 9.85 0.58
C ALA A 253 19.91 9.07 0.13
N ARG A 254 20.08 8.04 -0.70
CA ARG A 254 19.04 7.16 -1.25
C ARG A 254 19.34 5.70 -0.93
N CYS A 255 19.81 5.46 0.29
CA CYS A 255 20.18 4.14 0.77
C CYS A 255 18.94 3.35 1.18
N LEU A 256 18.81 2.13 0.68
CA LEU A 256 17.95 1.10 1.24
C LEU A 256 18.72 0.37 2.34
N HIS A 257 18.09 0.22 3.49
CA HIS A 257 18.70 -0.39 4.67
C HIS A 257 17.63 -1.07 5.54
N PRO A 258 18.00 -1.99 6.44
CA PRO A 258 17.08 -2.51 7.44
C PRO A 258 16.77 -1.47 8.53
N ASP A 259 15.76 -1.73 9.35
CA ASP A 259 15.44 -0.95 10.55
C ASP A 259 16.43 -1.16 11.71
N ARG A 260 17.31 -2.15 11.62
CA ARG A 260 18.27 -2.54 12.68
C ARG A 260 19.63 -2.98 12.14
N ALA A 261 20.63 -3.00 13.02
CA ALA A 261 21.93 -3.61 12.71
C ALA A 261 21.85 -5.15 12.61
N ASP A 262 22.75 -5.72 11.82
CA ASP A 262 22.91 -7.16 11.60
C ASP A 262 21.62 -7.88 11.20
N ALA A 263 20.78 -7.22 10.39
CA ALA A 263 19.54 -7.82 9.91
C ALA A 263 19.84 -8.99 8.97
N CYS A 264 19.05 -10.06 9.06
CA CYS A 264 19.22 -11.24 8.20
C CYS A 264 17.85 -11.89 7.92
N PRO A 265 17.76 -12.78 6.90
CA PRO A 265 16.50 -13.45 6.55
C PRO A 265 15.89 -14.34 7.64
N HIS A 266 16.66 -14.66 8.70
CA HIS A 266 16.23 -15.54 9.79
C HIS A 266 15.61 -14.80 10.99
N ALA A 267 15.59 -13.46 10.94
CA ALA A 267 14.99 -12.62 11.97
C ALA A 267 14.15 -11.51 11.34
N ASP A 268 13.03 -11.18 11.96
CA ASP A 268 12.15 -10.11 11.49
C ASP A 268 12.89 -8.77 11.45
N HIS A 269 12.79 -8.10 10.31
CA HIS A 269 13.32 -6.75 10.09
C HIS A 269 12.53 -6.08 8.95
N SER A 270 12.48 -4.75 8.97
CA SER A 270 11.79 -3.96 7.96
C SER A 270 12.76 -3.37 6.94
N LEU A 271 12.40 -3.39 5.66
CA LEU A 271 13.07 -2.56 4.65
C LEU A 271 12.74 -1.08 4.91
N CYS A 272 13.77 -0.25 4.98
CA CYS A 272 13.75 1.20 5.16
C CYS A 272 14.45 1.90 3.99
N GLY A 273 14.33 3.23 3.92
CA GLY A 273 14.79 4.02 2.80
C GLY A 273 13.81 4.06 1.60
N PRO A 274 14.22 4.64 0.46
CA PRO A 274 15.53 5.24 0.22
C PRO A 274 15.68 6.57 0.96
N ASP A 275 16.63 6.63 1.89
CA ASP A 275 16.97 7.83 2.65
C ASP A 275 18.42 7.77 3.17
N GLY A 276 18.91 8.83 3.83
CA GLY A 276 20.28 8.93 4.38
C GLY A 276 20.46 8.37 5.80
N SER A 277 19.46 7.70 6.36
CA SER A 277 19.41 7.30 7.78
C SER A 277 19.91 5.87 8.03
N GLY A 278 20.60 5.29 7.04
CA GLY A 278 21.06 3.91 7.05
C GLY A 278 22.34 3.66 7.86
N HIS A 279 23.08 4.69 8.26
CA HIS A 279 24.37 4.50 8.93
C HIS A 279 24.28 3.52 10.12
N GLY A 280 25.05 2.41 10.04
CA GLY A 280 25.10 1.37 11.07
C GLY A 280 23.95 0.36 11.05
N LYS A 281 23.00 0.47 10.12
CA LYS A 281 21.88 -0.47 9.94
C LYS A 281 22.12 -1.30 8.69
N ASN A 282 22.72 -2.47 8.86
CA ASN A 282 23.19 -3.29 7.73
C ASN A 282 22.49 -4.63 7.71
N TRP A 283 22.30 -5.20 6.51
CA TRP A 283 22.09 -6.63 6.39
C TRP A 283 23.44 -7.34 6.54
N THR A 284 23.42 -8.53 7.14
CA THR A 284 24.63 -9.33 7.35
C THR A 284 24.40 -10.79 6.98
N ILE A 285 25.29 -11.31 6.14
CA ILE A 285 25.30 -12.71 5.68
C ILE A 285 26.33 -13.48 6.50
N GLY A 286 26.03 -14.73 6.88
CA GLY A 286 27.00 -15.64 7.51
C GLY A 286 27.21 -15.48 9.03
N ARG A 287 26.55 -14.52 9.69
CA ARG A 287 26.63 -14.34 11.16
C ARG A 287 25.62 -15.16 11.97
N HIS A 288 24.62 -15.77 11.35
CA HIS A 288 23.60 -16.55 12.06
C HIS A 288 24.13 -17.98 12.27
N LYS A 289 24.15 -18.44 13.53
CA LYS A 289 24.45 -19.83 13.89
C LYS A 289 23.22 -20.72 13.77
#